data_AF-X1PMN6-F1
#
_entry.id   AF-X1PMN6-F1
#
_cell.length_a   1.000
_cell.length_b   1.000
_cell.length_c   1.000
_cell.angle_alpha   90.00
_cell.angle_beta   90.00
_cell.angle_gamma   90.00
#
_symmetry.space_group_name_H-M   'P 1'
#
loop_
_entity.id
_entity.type
_entity.pdbx_description
1 polymer ?
#
loop_
_entity_poly.entity_id
_entity_poly.type
_entity_poly.pdbx_seq_one_letter_code
_entity_poly.pdbx_strand_id
1 'polypeptide(L)'
;IKEQKLLPDSPFYFLKNWGRGIRSFFTFNKVKKVELRARFANEKLMEVKKMIKEKKSAQDIEKGLENYKKEVEEVKAVADQIKEKATENEEVNKFLDKFTKHQILHHKLLQKLETQVPSEIFEKIEEVRERHLEKFSEVMTKLEDRPEKIGEILEENMEEIKGSKYKNFKNLEILLELEEKVPEQAKEPIQKAQENALKRLKGDLEKMSPEDQEKFGDYIEGISGNKVKQLEILENLRFEIKE
;
A
#
# COMPACT_ATOMS: atom_id res chain seq x y z
N ILE A 1 -12.01 0.68 12.28
CA ILE A 1 -12.26 -0.19 11.10
C ILE A 1 -13.60 -0.88 11.32
N LYS A 2 -14.56 -0.79 10.39
CA LYS A 2 -15.86 -1.48 10.52
C LYS A 2 -15.71 -2.97 10.20
N GLU A 3 -16.34 -3.82 11.00
CA GLU A 3 -16.38 -5.26 10.77
C GLU A 3 -17.16 -5.59 9.48
N GLN A 4 -16.60 -6.47 8.63
CA GLN A 4 -17.23 -6.86 7.37
C GLN A 4 -18.26 -7.96 7.61
N LYS A 5 -19.56 -7.63 7.55
CA LYS A 5 -20.65 -8.58 7.81
C LYS A 5 -21.07 -9.40 6.58
N LEU A 6 -20.88 -8.85 5.38
CA LEU A 6 -21.17 -9.52 4.10
C LEU A 6 -19.88 -9.66 3.29
N LEU A 7 -19.57 -10.90 2.94
CA LEU A 7 -18.37 -11.34 2.23
C LEU A 7 -18.72 -11.83 0.80
N PRO A 8 -17.75 -11.87 -0.14
CA PRO A 8 -17.96 -12.28 -1.54
C PRO A 8 -18.47 -13.71 -1.79
N ASP A 9 -18.33 -14.60 -0.81
CA ASP A 9 -18.85 -15.99 -0.80
C ASP A 9 -20.34 -16.05 -0.38
N SER A 10 -20.90 -14.95 0.15
CA SER A 10 -22.31 -14.88 0.53
C SER A 10 -23.23 -14.74 -0.70
N PRO A 11 -24.36 -15.46 -0.76
CA PRO A 11 -25.33 -15.31 -1.83
C PRO A 11 -25.99 -13.92 -1.87
N PHE A 12 -25.93 -13.15 -0.79
CA PHE A 12 -26.49 -11.79 -0.70
C PHE A 12 -25.46 -10.69 -0.99
N TYR A 13 -24.23 -11.04 -1.37
CA TYR A 13 -23.17 -10.07 -1.64
C TYR A 13 -23.54 -9.10 -2.79
N PHE A 14 -24.38 -9.52 -3.72
CA PHE A 14 -24.89 -8.66 -4.80
C PHE A 14 -25.59 -7.40 -4.26
N LEU A 15 -26.28 -7.47 -3.10
CA LEU A 15 -26.91 -6.30 -2.47
C LEU A 15 -25.87 -5.27 -2.04
N LYS A 16 -24.71 -5.72 -1.55
CA LYS A 16 -23.59 -4.84 -1.19
C LYS A 16 -23.07 -4.11 -2.41
N ASN A 17 -22.84 -4.83 -3.52
CA ASN A 17 -22.38 -4.25 -4.77
C ASN A 17 -23.42 -3.30 -5.39
N TRP A 18 -24.71 -3.64 -5.32
CA TRP A 18 -25.79 -2.76 -5.76
C TRP A 18 -25.81 -1.44 -4.97
N GLY A 19 -25.72 -1.52 -3.64
CA GLY A 19 -25.62 -0.32 -2.80
C GLY A 19 -24.33 0.49 -3.01
N ARG A 20 -23.22 -0.14 -3.41
CA ARG A 20 -22.00 0.56 -3.85
C ARG A 20 -22.23 1.27 -5.19
N GLY A 21 -22.90 0.60 -6.13
CA GLY A 21 -23.29 1.14 -7.44
C GLY A 21 -24.16 2.38 -7.32
N ILE A 22 -25.22 2.34 -6.50
CA ILE A 22 -26.09 3.49 -6.25
C ILE A 22 -25.30 4.67 -5.69
N ARG A 23 -24.50 4.45 -4.64
CA ARG A 23 -23.68 5.51 -4.03
C ARG A 23 -22.71 6.13 -5.04
N SER A 24 -22.09 5.30 -5.88
CA SER A 24 -21.17 5.75 -6.93
C SER A 24 -21.90 6.53 -8.05
N PHE A 25 -23.12 6.13 -8.41
CA PHE A 25 -23.94 6.80 -9.42
C PHE A 25 -24.29 8.23 -9.01
N PHE A 26 -24.71 8.43 -7.75
CA PHE A 26 -25.08 9.75 -7.22
C PHE A 26 -23.88 10.59 -6.74
N THR A 27 -22.64 10.09 -6.84
CA THR A 27 -21.43 10.87 -6.53
C THR A 27 -20.87 11.50 -7.81
N PHE A 28 -21.33 12.71 -8.13
CA PHE A 28 -21.00 13.39 -9.38
C PHE A 28 -19.62 14.06 -9.38
N ASN A 29 -19.20 14.64 -8.25
CA ASN A 29 -17.87 15.24 -8.11
C ASN A 29 -16.79 14.14 -8.23
N LYS A 30 -15.80 14.34 -9.11
CA LYS A 30 -14.80 13.33 -9.46
C LYS A 30 -13.84 13.03 -8.31
N VAL A 31 -13.41 14.03 -7.56
CA VAL A 31 -12.54 13.87 -6.37
C VAL A 31 -13.28 13.05 -5.30
N LYS A 32 -14.53 13.38 -5.00
CA LYS A 32 -15.38 12.61 -4.07
C LYS A 32 -15.65 11.20 -4.58
N LYS A 33 -15.72 11.01 -5.90
CA LYS A 33 -15.93 9.70 -6.52
C LYS A 33 -14.69 8.81 -6.39
N VAL A 34 -13.49 9.34 -6.65
CA VAL A 34 -12.25 8.56 -6.47
C VAL A 34 -12.03 8.23 -4.99
N GLU A 35 -12.34 9.16 -4.08
CA GLU A 35 -12.35 8.88 -2.64
C GLU A 35 -13.29 7.73 -2.27
N LEU A 36 -14.49 7.71 -2.84
CA LEU A 36 -15.48 6.66 -2.59
C LEU A 36 -14.98 5.31 -3.10
N ARG A 37 -14.38 5.27 -4.29
CA ARG A 37 -13.75 4.07 -4.87
C ARG A 37 -12.60 3.56 -3.99
N ALA A 38 -11.74 4.44 -3.50
CA ALA A 38 -10.64 4.07 -2.59
C ALA A 38 -11.18 3.47 -1.28
N ARG A 39 -12.32 3.98 -0.76
CA ARG A 39 -13.00 3.37 0.40
C ARG A 39 -13.53 1.96 0.09
N PHE A 40 -14.08 1.73 -1.11
CA PHE A 40 -14.51 0.38 -1.51
C PHE A 40 -13.33 -0.58 -1.67
N ALA A 41 -12.19 -0.14 -2.18
CA ALA A 41 -10.98 -0.96 -2.25
C ALA A 41 -10.54 -1.37 -0.83
N ASN A 42 -10.55 -0.43 0.12
CA ASN A 42 -10.28 -0.72 1.52
C ASN A 42 -11.27 -1.73 2.14
N GLU A 43 -12.57 -1.60 1.85
CA GLU A 43 -13.56 -2.58 2.31
C GLU A 43 -13.28 -3.98 1.75
N LYS A 44 -12.98 -4.10 0.46
CA LYS A 44 -12.72 -5.37 -0.21
C LYS A 44 -11.44 -6.04 0.30
N LEU A 45 -10.37 -5.30 0.57
CA LEU A 45 -9.18 -5.85 1.21
C LEU A 45 -9.47 -6.36 2.63
N MET A 46 -10.34 -5.65 3.37
CA MET A 46 -10.80 -6.10 4.69
C MET A 46 -11.69 -7.34 4.62
N GLU A 47 -12.43 -7.54 3.52
CA GLU A 47 -13.15 -8.79 3.25
C GLU A 47 -12.16 -9.94 3.03
N VAL A 48 -11.13 -9.76 2.20
CA VAL A 48 -10.05 -10.76 1.99
C VAL A 48 -9.39 -11.15 3.30
N LYS A 49 -8.98 -10.16 4.11
CA LYS A 49 -8.42 -10.40 5.44
C LYS A 49 -9.35 -11.26 6.31
N LYS A 50 -10.65 -10.98 6.29
CA LYS A 50 -11.63 -11.74 7.07
C LYS A 50 -11.79 -13.17 6.54
N MET A 51 -11.81 -13.36 5.22
CA MET A 51 -11.90 -14.68 4.59
C MET A 51 -10.70 -15.56 4.94
N ILE A 52 -9.48 -15.01 4.90
CA ILE A 52 -8.27 -15.72 5.32
C ILE A 52 -8.35 -16.10 6.81
N LYS A 53 -8.79 -15.17 7.67
CA LYS A 53 -8.96 -15.45 9.11
C LYS A 53 -10.00 -16.55 9.38
N GLU A 54 -11.07 -16.58 8.60
CA GLU A 54 -12.13 -17.60 8.69
C GLU A 54 -11.77 -18.91 7.95
N LYS A 55 -10.55 -19.03 7.41
CA LYS A 55 -10.07 -20.21 6.68
C LYS A 55 -11.02 -20.61 5.55
N LYS A 56 -11.53 -19.62 4.80
CA LYS A 56 -12.33 -19.84 3.59
C LYS A 56 -11.51 -20.58 2.53
N SER A 57 -12.21 -21.13 1.52
CA SER A 57 -11.55 -21.87 0.45
C SER A 57 -10.57 -20.99 -0.33
N ALA A 58 -9.56 -21.61 -0.94
CA ALA A 58 -8.61 -20.95 -1.85
C ALA A 58 -9.36 -20.15 -2.93
N GLN A 59 -10.32 -20.79 -3.60
CA GLN A 59 -11.16 -20.17 -4.64
C GLN A 59 -11.94 -18.94 -4.15
N ASP A 60 -12.48 -18.98 -2.93
CA ASP A 60 -13.18 -17.83 -2.35
C ASP A 60 -12.21 -16.68 -2.09
N ILE A 61 -11.02 -16.97 -1.54
CA ILE A 61 -9.99 -15.96 -1.26
C ILE A 61 -9.51 -15.32 -2.57
N GLU A 62 -9.26 -16.11 -3.61
CA GLU A 62 -8.91 -15.61 -4.95
C GLU A 62 -9.99 -14.68 -5.51
N LYS A 63 -11.26 -15.06 -5.38
CA LYS A 63 -12.37 -14.20 -5.79
C LYS A 63 -12.39 -12.88 -5.01
N GLY A 64 -12.08 -12.92 -3.71
CA GLY A 64 -11.93 -11.74 -2.87
C GLY A 64 -10.79 -10.83 -3.36
N LEU A 65 -9.63 -11.42 -3.65
CA LEU A 65 -8.45 -10.74 -4.17
C LEU A 65 -8.71 -10.10 -5.53
N GLU A 66 -9.37 -10.82 -6.44
CA GLU A 66 -9.73 -10.31 -7.76
C GLU A 66 -10.75 -9.16 -7.66
N ASN A 67 -11.69 -9.23 -6.72
CA ASN A 67 -12.61 -8.12 -6.46
C ASN A 67 -11.88 -6.87 -5.97
N TYR A 68 -10.89 -7.03 -5.08
CA TYR A 68 -10.03 -5.94 -4.62
C TYR A 68 -9.22 -5.35 -5.78
N LYS A 69 -8.52 -6.20 -6.54
CA LYS A 69 -7.75 -5.80 -7.74
C LYS A 69 -8.58 -4.95 -8.69
N LYS A 70 -9.79 -5.43 -9.04
CA LYS A 70 -10.73 -4.68 -9.90
C LYS A 70 -11.13 -3.33 -9.32
N GLU A 71 -11.28 -3.19 -8.00
CA GLU A 71 -11.61 -1.87 -7.42
C GLU A 71 -10.42 -0.92 -7.46
N VAL A 72 -9.19 -1.43 -7.35
CA VAL A 72 -7.98 -0.62 -7.51
C VAL A 72 -7.87 -0.09 -8.96
N GLU A 73 -8.20 -0.91 -9.95
CA GLU A 73 -8.31 -0.43 -11.35
C GLU A 73 -9.38 0.67 -11.49
N GLU A 74 -10.53 0.52 -10.84
CA GLU A 74 -11.60 1.52 -10.85
C GLU A 74 -11.20 2.83 -10.15
N VAL A 75 -10.39 2.76 -9.08
CA VAL A 75 -9.79 3.96 -8.46
C VAL A 75 -8.96 4.71 -9.50
N LYS A 76 -8.07 4.01 -10.20
CA LYS A 76 -7.26 4.61 -11.26
C LYS A 76 -8.13 5.20 -12.38
N ALA A 77 -9.11 4.45 -12.88
CA ALA A 77 -9.98 4.89 -13.96
C ALA A 77 -10.76 6.17 -13.61
N VAL A 78 -11.19 6.33 -12.34
CA VAL A 78 -11.84 7.57 -11.88
C VAL A 78 -10.82 8.69 -11.65
N ALA A 79 -9.63 8.39 -11.13
CA ALA A 79 -8.55 9.37 -10.99
C ALA A 79 -8.15 9.99 -12.33
N ASP A 80 -8.14 9.20 -13.41
CA ASP A 80 -7.85 9.68 -14.77
C ASP A 80 -8.86 10.73 -15.28
N GLN A 81 -10.09 10.70 -14.75
CA GLN A 81 -11.13 11.65 -15.11
C GLN A 81 -11.01 12.98 -14.34
N ILE A 82 -10.13 13.06 -13.34
CA ILE A 82 -9.83 14.30 -12.63
C ILE A 82 -8.87 15.12 -13.49
N LYS A 83 -9.34 16.32 -13.88
CA LYS A 83 -8.58 17.25 -14.71
C LYS A 83 -7.58 18.05 -13.90
N GLU A 84 -7.99 18.48 -12.72
CA GLU A 84 -7.21 19.34 -11.83
C GLU A 84 -6.05 18.55 -11.20
N LYS A 85 -4.94 19.25 -10.96
CA LYS A 85 -3.78 18.74 -10.21
C LYS A 85 -3.87 19.12 -8.73
N ALA A 86 -3.05 18.49 -7.90
CA ALA A 86 -2.93 18.83 -6.48
C ALA A 86 -2.48 20.30 -6.26
N THR A 87 -1.69 20.84 -7.19
CA THR A 87 -1.29 22.26 -7.24
C THR A 87 -2.45 23.22 -7.50
N GLU A 88 -3.49 22.76 -8.18
CA GLU A 88 -4.63 23.57 -8.64
C GLU A 88 -5.84 23.42 -7.72
N ASN A 89 -6.01 22.24 -7.10
CA ASN A 89 -7.16 21.91 -6.27
C ASN A 89 -6.74 21.26 -4.95
N GLU A 90 -7.00 21.97 -3.85
CA GLU A 90 -6.74 21.52 -2.49
C GLU A 90 -7.50 20.23 -2.09
N GLU A 91 -8.68 19.96 -2.68
CA GLU A 91 -9.35 18.67 -2.48
C GLU A 91 -8.57 17.50 -3.08
N VAL A 92 -7.88 17.71 -4.20
CA VAL A 92 -7.01 16.70 -4.83
C VAL A 92 -5.78 16.46 -3.96
N ASN A 93 -5.16 17.53 -3.44
CA ASN A 93 -4.03 17.43 -2.51
C ASN A 93 -4.40 16.61 -1.25
N LYS A 94 -5.51 16.96 -0.59
CA LYS A 94 -6.03 16.21 0.57
C LYS A 94 -6.38 14.76 0.25
N PHE A 95 -6.89 14.50 -0.96
CA PHE A 95 -7.14 13.15 -1.42
C PHE A 95 -5.84 12.36 -1.51
N LEU A 96 -4.78 12.92 -2.10
CA LEU A 96 -3.49 12.24 -2.27
C LEU A 96 -2.83 11.85 -0.94
N ASP A 97 -2.85 12.73 0.06
CA ASP A 97 -2.34 12.40 1.40
C ASP A 97 -3.06 11.17 1.98
N LYS A 98 -4.39 11.24 2.00
CA LYS A 98 -5.21 10.16 2.54
C LYS A 98 -5.10 8.87 1.72
N PHE A 99 -5.00 9.00 0.41
CA PHE A 99 -4.85 7.89 -0.51
C PHE A 99 -3.51 7.18 -0.27
N THR A 100 -2.41 7.93 -0.22
CA THR A 100 -1.05 7.45 0.09
C THR A 100 -1.02 6.64 1.38
N LYS A 101 -1.57 7.22 2.46
CA LYS A 101 -1.65 6.53 3.75
C LYS A 101 -2.35 5.17 3.66
N HIS A 102 -3.46 5.11 2.92
CA HIS A 102 -4.19 3.88 2.73
C HIS A 102 -3.45 2.88 1.84
N GLN A 103 -2.80 3.32 0.76
CA GLN A 103 -2.06 2.41 -0.14
C GLN A 103 -0.87 1.77 0.58
N ILE A 104 -0.11 2.53 1.38
CA ILE A 104 0.96 1.98 2.22
C ILE A 104 0.40 0.91 3.19
N LEU A 105 -0.75 1.18 3.81
CA LEU A 105 -1.40 0.21 4.71
C LEU A 105 -1.95 -1.01 3.96
N HIS A 106 -2.43 -0.85 2.72
CA HIS A 106 -2.90 -1.94 1.88
C HIS A 106 -1.73 -2.86 1.51
N HIS A 107 -0.62 -2.29 1.07
CA HIS A 107 0.60 -3.04 0.75
C HIS A 107 1.09 -3.86 1.94
N LYS A 108 1.25 -3.21 3.10
CA LYS A 108 1.66 -3.89 4.35
C LYS A 108 0.69 -4.99 4.76
N LEU A 109 -0.61 -4.80 4.52
CA LEU A 109 -1.62 -5.82 4.82
C LEU A 109 -1.53 -7.01 3.86
N LEU A 110 -1.38 -6.77 2.55
CA LEU A 110 -1.20 -7.83 1.56
C LEU A 110 0.03 -8.69 1.91
N GLN A 111 1.18 -8.06 2.15
CA GLN A 111 2.38 -8.76 2.60
C GLN A 111 2.15 -9.59 3.86
N LYS A 112 1.41 -9.06 4.84
CA LYS A 112 1.08 -9.81 6.05
C LYS A 112 0.17 -11.02 5.79
N LEU A 113 -0.69 -10.95 4.78
CA LEU A 113 -1.62 -12.02 4.45
C LEU A 113 -0.95 -13.17 3.69
N GLU A 114 0.11 -12.90 2.93
CA GLU A 114 0.91 -13.90 2.21
C GLU A 114 1.35 -15.07 3.10
N THR A 115 1.78 -14.80 4.33
CA THR A 115 2.27 -15.87 5.24
C THR A 115 1.16 -16.65 5.95
N GLN A 116 -0.11 -16.33 5.68
CA GLN A 116 -1.28 -16.94 6.32
C GLN A 116 -2.07 -17.81 5.36
N VAL A 117 -1.58 -18.01 4.15
CA VAL A 117 -2.27 -18.71 3.07
C VAL A 117 -1.38 -19.80 2.45
N PRO A 118 -1.97 -20.82 1.79
CA PRO A 118 -1.22 -21.79 1.00
C PRO A 118 -0.48 -21.13 -0.18
N SER A 119 0.52 -21.82 -0.73
CA SER A 119 1.39 -21.30 -1.82
C SER A 119 0.61 -20.83 -3.06
N GLU A 120 -0.46 -21.51 -3.44
CA GLU A 120 -1.32 -21.10 -4.57
C GLU A 120 -1.89 -19.67 -4.37
N ILE A 121 -2.34 -19.36 -3.16
CA ILE A 121 -2.89 -18.05 -2.82
C ILE A 121 -1.78 -17.04 -2.57
N PHE A 122 -0.62 -17.48 -2.07
CA PHE A 122 0.55 -16.64 -1.91
C PHE A 122 0.92 -15.95 -3.23
N GLU A 123 1.08 -16.71 -4.32
CA GLU A 123 1.40 -16.18 -5.65
C GLU A 123 0.34 -15.19 -6.14
N LYS A 124 -0.94 -15.47 -5.84
CA LYS A 124 -2.03 -14.56 -6.21
C LYS A 124 -2.00 -13.25 -5.42
N ILE A 125 -1.64 -13.28 -4.13
CA ILE A 125 -1.48 -12.06 -3.33
C ILE A 125 -0.31 -11.24 -3.87
N GLU A 126 0.80 -11.89 -4.25
CA GLU A 126 1.96 -11.22 -4.85
C GLU A 126 1.58 -10.52 -6.18
N GLU A 127 0.88 -11.19 -7.10
CA GLU A 127 0.36 -10.56 -8.34
C GLU A 127 -0.50 -9.32 -8.02
N VAL A 128 -1.41 -9.45 -7.06
CA VAL A 128 -2.31 -8.36 -6.65
C VAL A 128 -1.54 -7.21 -6.00
N ARG A 129 -0.47 -7.51 -5.25
CA ARG A 129 0.40 -6.53 -4.62
C ARG A 129 1.18 -5.72 -5.65
N GLU A 130 1.78 -6.38 -6.62
CA GLU A 130 2.47 -5.74 -7.75
C GLU A 130 1.52 -4.80 -8.51
N ARG A 131 0.33 -5.29 -8.84
CA ARG A 131 -0.69 -4.50 -9.54
C ARG A 131 -1.18 -3.32 -8.71
N HIS A 132 -1.34 -3.52 -7.39
CA HIS A 132 -1.71 -2.45 -6.47
C HIS A 132 -0.66 -1.32 -6.45
N LEU A 133 0.64 -1.65 -6.37
CA LEU A 133 1.70 -0.63 -6.41
C LEU A 133 1.77 0.09 -7.75
N GLU A 134 1.58 -0.62 -8.86
CA GLU A 134 1.50 -0.02 -10.19
C GLU A 134 0.39 1.04 -10.24
N LYS A 135 -0.84 0.70 -9.83
CA LYS A 135 -1.95 1.67 -9.84
C LYS A 135 -1.77 2.77 -8.81
N PHE A 136 -1.14 2.49 -7.67
CA PHE A 136 -0.80 3.53 -6.69
C PHE A 136 0.13 4.57 -7.33
N SER A 137 1.23 4.14 -7.94
CA SER A 137 2.18 5.00 -8.65
C SER A 137 1.49 5.83 -9.75
N GLU A 138 0.66 5.20 -10.56
CA GLU A 138 -0.01 5.91 -11.66
C GLU A 138 -1.04 6.94 -11.16
N VAL A 139 -1.76 6.68 -10.06
CA VAL A 139 -2.68 7.68 -9.47
C VAL A 139 -1.90 8.85 -8.90
N MET A 140 -0.81 8.59 -8.17
CA MET A 140 0.05 9.62 -7.60
C MET A 140 0.58 10.56 -8.68
N THR A 141 1.22 10.00 -9.72
CA THR A 141 1.82 10.76 -10.81
C THR A 141 0.80 11.40 -11.75
N LYS A 142 -0.42 10.87 -11.82
CA LYS A 142 -1.53 11.50 -12.55
C LYS A 142 -2.02 12.78 -11.88
N LEU A 143 -2.02 12.85 -10.55
CA LEU A 143 -2.67 13.92 -9.79
C LEU A 143 -1.67 14.91 -9.17
N GLU A 144 -0.43 14.50 -8.93
CA GLU A 144 0.68 15.36 -8.52
C GLU A 144 1.69 15.44 -9.66
N ASP A 145 1.87 16.64 -10.20
CA ASP A 145 2.74 16.91 -11.35
C ASP A 145 4.14 17.42 -10.96
N ARG A 146 4.39 17.64 -9.66
CA ARG A 146 5.72 17.98 -9.12
C ARG A 146 6.38 16.72 -8.56
N PRO A 147 7.44 16.19 -9.19
CA PRO A 147 8.09 14.96 -8.74
C PRO A 147 8.58 15.01 -7.29
N GLU A 148 9.12 16.14 -6.85
CA GLU A 148 9.63 16.33 -5.48
C GLU A 148 8.52 16.14 -4.44
N LYS A 149 7.31 16.62 -4.75
CA LYS A 149 6.16 16.50 -3.85
C LYS A 149 5.71 15.03 -3.70
N ILE A 150 5.93 14.18 -4.70
CA ILE A 150 5.63 12.74 -4.60
C ILE A 150 6.50 12.09 -3.50
N GLY A 151 7.81 12.40 -3.48
CA GLY A 151 8.72 11.92 -2.44
C GLY A 151 8.32 12.42 -1.05
N GLU A 152 8.01 13.72 -0.94
CA GLU A 152 7.57 14.34 0.32
C GLU A 152 6.28 13.71 0.87
N ILE A 153 5.25 13.53 0.03
CA ILE A 153 3.97 12.92 0.45
C ILE A 153 4.20 11.50 0.98
N LEU A 154 5.04 10.71 0.32
CA LEU A 154 5.38 9.36 0.77
C LEU A 154 6.11 9.38 2.11
N GLU A 155 7.14 10.21 2.24
CA GLU A 155 7.93 10.36 3.46
C GLU A 155 7.05 10.78 4.65
N GLU A 156 6.27 11.86 4.51
CA GLU A 156 5.38 12.38 5.54
C GLU A 156 4.37 11.31 5.99
N ASN A 157 3.69 10.66 5.05
CA ASN A 157 2.68 9.66 5.37
C ASN A 157 3.28 8.38 5.98
N MET A 158 4.47 7.94 5.53
CA MET A 158 5.16 6.79 6.11
C MET A 158 5.59 7.03 7.55
N GLU A 159 5.96 8.28 7.89
CA GLU A 159 6.31 8.65 9.26
C GLU A 159 5.09 8.71 10.18
N GLU A 160 3.97 9.25 9.71
CA GLU A 160 2.72 9.31 10.47
C GLU A 160 2.11 7.92 10.76
N ILE A 161 2.37 6.94 9.90
CA ILE A 161 1.85 5.58 10.07
C ILE A 161 2.52 4.95 11.29
N LYS A 162 1.73 4.73 12.34
CA LYS A 162 2.14 3.95 13.51
C LYS A 162 2.56 2.54 13.07
N GLY A 163 3.70 2.08 13.57
CA GLY A 163 4.26 0.77 13.26
C GLY A 163 5.07 0.20 14.41
N SER A 164 5.76 -0.93 14.16
CA SER A 164 6.74 -1.45 15.11
C SER A 164 7.94 -0.51 15.22
N LYS A 165 8.82 -0.79 16.19
CA LYS A 165 10.12 -0.11 16.30
C LYS A 165 11.00 -0.28 15.05
N TYR A 166 10.67 -1.24 14.17
CA TYR A 166 11.36 -1.53 12.91
C TYR A 166 10.60 -1.03 11.67
N LYS A 167 9.61 -0.14 11.84
CA LYS A 167 8.73 0.31 10.73
C LYS A 167 9.50 0.83 9.52
N ASN A 168 10.66 1.45 9.74
CA ASN A 168 11.45 2.09 8.71
C ASN A 168 12.08 1.08 7.73
N PHE A 169 12.37 -0.14 8.19
CA PHE A 169 12.77 -1.24 7.31
C PHE A 169 11.67 -1.58 6.31
N LYS A 170 10.43 -1.70 6.79
CA LYS A 170 9.28 -1.98 5.92
C LYS A 170 8.92 -0.78 5.03
N ASN A 171 9.14 0.45 5.49
CA ASN A 171 8.93 1.64 4.67
C ASN A 171 9.94 1.68 3.50
N LEU A 172 11.22 1.38 3.76
CA LEU A 172 12.25 1.28 2.74
C LEU A 172 11.91 0.24 1.67
N GLU A 173 11.45 -0.93 2.07
CA GLU A 173 11.06 -1.99 1.12
C GLU A 173 9.98 -1.48 0.15
N ILE A 174 8.97 -0.78 0.66
CA ILE A 174 7.89 -0.19 -0.17
C ILE A 174 8.44 0.87 -1.12
N LEU A 175 9.37 1.72 -0.65
CA LEU A 175 9.97 2.76 -1.49
C LEU A 175 10.83 2.17 -2.61
N LEU A 176 11.56 1.07 -2.35
CA LEU A 176 12.32 0.34 -3.38
C LEU A 176 11.40 -0.33 -4.40
N GLU A 177 10.30 -0.94 -3.95
CA GLU A 177 9.29 -1.50 -4.86
C GLU A 177 8.62 -0.39 -5.70
N LEU A 178 8.33 0.77 -5.10
CA LEU A 178 7.71 1.91 -5.80
C LEU A 178 8.63 2.55 -6.83
N GLU A 179 9.94 2.63 -6.56
CA GLU A 179 10.92 3.18 -7.51
C GLU A 179 10.86 2.50 -8.88
N GLU A 180 10.61 1.18 -8.90
CA GLU A 180 10.47 0.40 -10.13
C GLU A 180 9.16 0.66 -10.88
N LYS A 181 8.16 1.25 -10.21
CA LYS A 181 6.82 1.50 -10.77
C LYS A 181 6.56 2.97 -11.10
N VAL A 182 7.40 3.88 -10.61
CA VAL A 182 7.28 5.31 -10.92
C VAL A 182 7.95 5.63 -12.26
N PRO A 183 7.46 6.66 -12.98
CA PRO A 183 8.13 7.14 -14.18
C PRO A 183 9.48 7.79 -13.84
N GLU A 184 10.37 7.89 -14.84
CA GLU A 184 11.77 8.30 -14.65
C GLU A 184 11.93 9.60 -13.86
N GLN A 185 11.10 10.62 -14.15
CA GLN A 185 11.16 11.92 -13.47
C GLN A 185 10.89 11.84 -11.96
N ALA A 186 10.23 10.79 -11.49
CA ALA A 186 9.89 10.61 -10.08
C ALA A 186 10.87 9.67 -9.35
N LYS A 187 11.82 9.03 -10.04
CA LYS A 187 12.78 8.13 -9.38
C LYS A 187 13.67 8.83 -8.37
N GLU A 188 14.29 9.95 -8.74
CA GLU A 188 15.19 10.70 -7.85
C GLU A 188 14.51 11.16 -6.55
N PRO A 189 13.29 11.74 -6.58
CA PRO A 189 12.53 12.01 -5.35
C PRO A 189 12.26 10.77 -4.48
N ILE A 190 12.02 9.60 -5.09
CA ILE A 190 11.81 8.34 -4.35
C ILE A 190 13.13 7.86 -3.74
N GLN A 191 14.24 7.92 -4.46
CA GLN A 191 15.58 7.60 -3.95
C GLN A 191 15.95 8.49 -2.76
N LYS A 192 15.65 9.79 -2.84
CA LYS A 192 15.84 10.71 -1.70
C LYS A 192 14.98 10.31 -0.49
N ALA A 193 13.73 9.90 -0.70
CA ALA A 193 12.89 9.37 0.37
C ALA A 193 13.46 8.06 0.95
N GLN A 194 14.07 7.20 0.12
CA GLN A 194 14.78 6.00 0.58
C GLN A 194 15.99 6.36 1.44
N GLU A 195 16.85 7.28 1.00
CA GLU A 195 18.00 7.74 1.79
C GLU A 195 17.57 8.28 3.17
N ASN A 196 16.51 9.09 3.20
CA ASN A 196 15.97 9.64 4.44
C ASN A 196 15.43 8.52 5.36
N ALA A 197 14.72 7.54 4.79
CA ALA A 197 14.22 6.38 5.54
C ALA A 197 15.37 5.47 6.03
N LEU A 198 16.47 5.35 5.28
CA LEU A 198 17.67 4.59 5.67
C LEU A 198 18.40 5.26 6.82
N LYS A 199 18.60 6.58 6.75
CA LYS A 199 19.16 7.38 7.85
C LYS A 199 18.33 7.26 9.13
N ARG A 200 16.99 7.28 9.00
CA ARG A 200 16.08 7.05 10.14
C ARG A 200 16.20 5.63 10.69
N LEU A 201 16.22 4.61 9.83
CA LEU A 201 16.40 3.22 10.25
C LEU A 201 17.73 3.03 11.01
N LYS A 202 18.84 3.55 10.48
CA LYS A 202 20.15 3.52 11.14
C LYS A 202 20.07 4.20 12.51
N GLY A 203 19.56 5.43 12.56
CA GLY A 203 19.43 6.17 13.82
C GLY A 203 18.50 5.51 14.84
N ASP A 204 17.47 4.79 14.39
CA ASP A 204 16.60 3.99 15.26
C ASP A 204 17.38 2.79 15.83
N LEU A 205 18.12 2.06 15.00
CA LEU A 205 18.91 0.90 15.41
C LEU A 205 20.03 1.27 16.37
N GLU A 206 20.72 2.40 16.16
CA GLU A 206 21.78 2.90 17.06
C GLU A 206 21.25 3.26 18.45
N LYS A 207 19.98 3.69 18.54
CA LYS A 207 19.32 4.08 19.81
C LYS A 207 18.65 2.90 20.51
N MET A 208 18.51 1.75 19.85
CA MET A 208 17.90 0.55 20.42
C MET A 208 18.82 -0.10 21.46
N SER A 209 18.23 -0.83 22.40
CA SER A 209 19.00 -1.69 23.30
C SER A 209 19.64 -2.85 22.54
N PRO A 210 20.72 -3.46 23.05
CA PRO A 210 21.31 -4.65 22.44
C PRO A 210 20.30 -5.80 22.21
N GLU A 211 19.38 -6.00 23.16
CA GLU A 211 18.28 -6.98 23.04
C GLU A 211 17.34 -6.66 21.86
N ASP A 212 17.04 -5.38 21.63
CA ASP A 212 16.18 -4.96 20.52
C ASP A 212 16.90 -5.01 19.17
N GLN A 213 18.22 -4.86 19.15
CA GLN A 213 19.06 -5.09 17.96
C GLN A 213 19.14 -6.57 17.60
N GLU A 214 19.24 -7.47 18.59
CA GLU A 214 19.19 -8.92 18.35
C GLU A 214 17.82 -9.32 17.78
N LYS A 215 16.72 -8.84 18.38
CA LYS A 215 15.35 -9.05 17.88
C LYS A 215 15.10 -8.46 16.49
N PHE A 216 15.93 -7.51 16.04
CA PHE A 216 15.85 -7.00 14.67
C PHE A 216 16.29 -8.06 13.66
N GLY A 217 17.30 -8.88 13.99
CA GLY A 217 17.70 -10.03 13.19
C GLY A 217 16.54 -11.01 13.00
N ASP A 218 15.93 -11.46 14.11
CA ASP A 218 14.76 -12.34 14.08
C ASP A 218 13.60 -11.74 13.27
N TYR A 219 13.40 -10.43 13.40
CA TYR A 219 12.39 -9.69 12.65
C TYR A 219 12.64 -9.78 11.13
N ILE A 220 13.88 -9.58 10.68
CA ILE A 220 14.25 -9.62 9.25
C ILE A 220 14.11 -11.04 8.69
N GLU A 221 14.44 -12.07 9.46
CA GLU A 221 14.29 -13.46 9.01
C GLU A 221 12.82 -13.82 8.80
N GLY A 222 11.97 -13.43 9.76
CA GLY A 222 10.54 -13.77 9.76
C GLY A 222 9.63 -12.84 8.96
N ILE A 223 10.12 -11.68 8.48
CA ILE A 223 9.26 -10.70 7.83
C ILE A 223 8.87 -11.12 6.41
N SER A 224 7.59 -11.00 6.08
CA SER A 224 7.08 -11.22 4.73
C SER A 224 7.40 -10.07 3.78
N GLY A 225 7.18 -10.25 2.47
CA GLY A 225 7.44 -9.24 1.46
C GLY A 225 8.55 -9.63 0.48
N ASN A 226 9.13 -8.64 -0.20
CA ASN A 226 10.10 -8.85 -1.26
C ASN A 226 11.50 -9.10 -0.68
N LYS A 227 11.94 -10.37 -0.68
CA LYS A 227 13.24 -10.77 -0.11
C LYS A 227 14.44 -10.14 -0.82
N VAL A 228 14.34 -9.86 -2.12
CA VAL A 228 15.43 -9.20 -2.88
C VAL A 228 15.62 -7.78 -2.37
N LYS A 229 14.53 -7.01 -2.25
CA LYS A 229 14.57 -5.64 -1.70
C LYS A 229 14.99 -5.60 -0.25
N GLN A 230 14.60 -6.59 0.54
CA GLN A 230 15.05 -6.72 1.92
C GLN A 230 16.56 -6.92 2.02
N LEU A 231 17.15 -7.78 1.18
CA LEU A 231 18.61 -7.97 1.12
C LEU A 231 19.34 -6.68 0.72
N GLU A 232 18.82 -5.97 -0.28
CA GLU A 232 19.35 -4.66 -0.73
C GLU A 232 19.42 -3.65 0.43
N ILE A 233 18.36 -3.56 1.25
CA ILE A 233 18.34 -2.70 2.45
C ILE A 233 19.43 -3.10 3.44
N LEU A 234 19.63 -4.40 3.68
CA LEU A 234 20.64 -4.89 4.62
C LEU A 234 22.06 -4.60 4.13
N GLU A 235 22.30 -4.73 2.83
CA GLU A 235 23.58 -4.36 2.21
C GLU A 235 23.86 -2.87 2.37
N ASN A 236 22.89 -2.01 2.03
CA ASN A 236 23.02 -0.56 2.17
C ASN A 236 23.25 -0.15 3.65
N LEU A 237 22.51 -0.74 4.58
CA LEU A 237 22.69 -0.51 6.01
C LEU A 237 24.10 -0.93 6.47
N ARG A 238 24.62 -2.04 5.95
CA ARG A 238 25.97 -2.52 6.26
C ARG A 238 27.05 -1.58 5.73
N PHE A 239 26.86 -0.97 4.56
CA PHE A 239 27.79 0.04 4.03
C PHE A 239 27.79 1.28 4.91
N GLU A 240 26.61 1.81 5.24
CA GLU A 240 26.43 3.00 6.09
C GLU A 240 26.98 2.84 7.51
N ILE A 241 27.02 1.62 8.07
CA ILE A 241 27.59 1.38 9.41
C ILE A 241 29.13 1.30 9.40
N LYS A 242 29.73 1.02 8.24
CA LYS A 242 31.19 0.91 8.09
C LYS A 242 31.88 2.25 7.84
N GLU A 243 31.13 3.26 7.41
CA GLU A 243 31.56 4.66 7.30
C GLU A 243 31.37 5.42 8.62
#